data_AF-A0A0D8BP00-F1
#
_entry.id   AF-A0A0D8BP00-F1
#
_cell.length_a   1.000
_cell.length_b   1.000
_cell.length_c   1.000
_cell.angle_alpha   90.00
_cell.angle_beta   90.00
_cell.angle_gamma   90.00
#
_symmetry.space_group_name_H-M   'P 1'
#
loop_
_entity.id
_entity.type
_entity.pdbx_description
1 polymer ?
#
loop_
_entity_poly.entity_id
_entity_poly.type
_entity_poly.pdbx_seq_one_letter_code
_entity_poly.pdbx_strand_id
1 'polypeptide(L)' 'MKNKLHLHVDNTKKKRKGQLWCPYCGDWRYFKMFRKLRFFPFQSTYRRCVKCGISEEDFWVKTVNKLWSFGVNSSRK' A
#
# COMPACT_ATOMS: atom_id res chain seq x y z
N MET A 1 -28.23 6.24 -1.65
CA MET A 1 -27.26 6.27 -0.52
C MET A 1 -25.85 6.12 -1.08
N LYS A 2 -25.06 7.20 -1.21
CA LYS A 2 -23.70 7.16 -1.79
C LYS A 2 -22.70 7.48 -0.69
N ASN A 3 -22.12 6.45 -0.07
CA ASN A 3 -21.05 6.60 0.91
C ASN A 3 -19.76 7.01 0.18
N LYS A 4 -19.58 8.33 0.04
CA LYS A 4 -18.38 8.97 -0.47
C LYS A 4 -17.30 8.85 0.60
N LEU A 5 -16.49 7.79 0.55
CA LEU A 5 -15.28 7.65 1.37
C LEU A 5 -14.27 8.71 0.90
N HIS A 6 -14.35 9.90 1.49
CA HIS A 6 -13.29 10.91 1.39
C HIS A 6 -12.02 10.35 2.06
N LEU A 7 -11.02 9.99 1.25
CA LEU A 7 -9.66 9.74 1.72
C LEU A 7 -9.05 11.08 2.17
N HIS A 8 -9.33 11.47 3.41
CA HIS A 8 -8.58 12.52 4.08
C HIS A 8 -7.15 12.02 4.29
N VAL A 9 -6.21 12.55 3.50
CA VAL A 9 -4.78 12.53 3.85
C VAL A 9 -4.65 13.44 5.06
N ASP A 10 -4.78 12.84 6.23
CA ASP A 10 -4.72 13.54 7.48
C ASP A 10 -3.25 13.78 7.82
N ASN A 11 -2.72 14.93 7.36
CA ASN A 11 -1.33 15.34 7.55
C ASN A 11 -0.95 15.54 9.03
N THR A 12 -1.91 15.44 9.95
CA THR A 12 -1.68 15.46 11.40
C THR A 12 -1.13 14.14 11.94
N LYS A 13 -1.21 13.05 11.15
CA LYS A 13 -0.81 11.73 11.59
C LYS A 13 0.70 11.60 11.61
N LYS A 14 1.27 11.70 12.81
CA LYS A 14 2.70 11.47 13.07
C LYS A 14 3.06 10.00 12.88
N LYS A 15 4.18 9.75 12.19
CA LYS A 15 4.79 8.41 12.05
C LYS A 15 5.09 7.82 13.44
N ARG A 16 4.57 6.63 13.74
CA ARG A 16 4.99 5.86 14.93
C ARG A 16 6.20 4.98 14.62
N LYS A 17 6.97 4.61 15.65
CA LYS A 17 8.13 3.70 15.49
C LYS A 17 7.68 2.38 14.84
N GLY A 18 8.40 1.96 13.79
CA GLY A 18 8.11 0.74 13.04
C GLY A 18 7.00 0.84 11.97
N GLN A 19 6.38 2.02 11.79
CA GLN A 19 5.43 2.24 10.70
C GLN A 19 6.12 2.74 9.43
N LEU A 20 5.55 2.37 8.29
CA LEU A 20 5.91 2.85 6.96
C LEU A 20 4.70 3.55 6.35
N TRP A 21 4.94 4.50 5.45
CA TRP A 21 3.85 5.16 4.72
C TRP A 21 3.22 4.17 3.75
N CYS A 22 1.90 4.00 3.81
CA CYS A 22 1.17 3.21 2.83
C CYS A 22 0.55 4.16 1.80
N PRO A 23 1.03 4.19 0.54
CA PRO A 23 0.51 5.09 -0.48
C PRO A 23 -0.95 4.76 -0.83
N TYR A 24 -1.39 3.52 -0.63
CA TYR A 24 -2.77 3.10 -0.87
C TYR A 24 -3.73 3.59 0.23
N CYS A 25 -3.31 3.50 1.49
CA CYS A 25 -4.13 3.99 2.61
C CYS A 25 -4.03 5.51 2.80
N GLY A 26 -3.02 6.17 2.21
CA GLY A 26 -2.68 7.57 2.49
C GLY A 26 -2.37 7.81 3.98
N ASP A 27 -1.74 6.86 4.65
CA ASP A 27 -1.51 6.90 6.11
C ASP A 27 -0.28 6.06 6.53
N TRP A 28 0.26 6.33 7.71
CA TRP A 28 1.29 5.52 8.35
C TRP A 28 0.70 4.20 8.86
N ARG A 29 1.28 3.09 8.42
CA ARG A 29 0.80 1.74 8.69
C ARG A 29 1.94 0.79 9.04
N TYR A 30 1.59 -0.26 9.78
CA TYR A 30 2.49 -1.39 9.95
C TYR A 30 2.49 -2.26 8.70
N PHE A 31 3.65 -2.82 8.40
CA PHE A 31 3.83 -3.76 7.31
C PHE A 31 4.33 -5.08 7.88
N LYS A 32 3.70 -6.19 7.47
CA LYS A 32 4.11 -7.54 7.86
C LYS A 32 5.04 -8.09 6.78
N MET A 33 6.14 -8.72 7.20
CA MET A 33 7.08 -9.38 6.30
C MET A 33 6.51 -10.74 5.88
N PHE A 34 6.57 -11.03 4.59
CA PHE A 34 6.18 -12.29 3.98
C PHE A 34 7.37 -12.87 3.21
N ARG A 35 7.47 -14.20 3.20
CA ARG A 35 8.50 -14.93 2.45
C ARG A 35 7.88 -15.46 1.17
N LYS A 36 8.50 -15.23 0.00
CA LYS A 36 8.09 -15.93 -1.23
C LYS A 36 8.37 -17.42 -1.06
N LEU A 37 7.46 -18.27 -1.54
CA LEU A 37 7.56 -19.72 -1.40
C LEU A 37 8.84 -20.25 -2.07
N ARG A 38 9.33 -21.37 -1.51
CA ARG A 38 10.65 -22.02 -1.66
C ARG A 38 11.05 -22.45 -3.09
N PHE A 39 10.21 -22.23 -4.10
CA PHE A 39 10.44 -22.72 -5.46
C PHE A 39 11.39 -21.85 -6.29
N PHE A 40 11.82 -20.69 -5.78
CA PHE A 40 12.89 -19.90 -6.37
C PHE A 40 14.13 -19.92 -5.46
N PRO A 41 15.34 -20.11 -6.01
CA PRO A 41 16.59 -20.17 -5.23
C PRO A 41 16.90 -18.86 -4.49
N PHE A 42 16.26 -17.76 -4.90
CA PHE A 42 16.35 -16.47 -4.23
C PHE A 42 15.25 -16.33 -3.18
N GLN A 43 15.63 -16.35 -1.89
CA GLN A 43 14.73 -16.05 -0.78
C GLN A 43 14.34 -14.57 -0.77
N SER A 44 13.46 -14.16 -1.68
CA SER A 44 12.90 -12.81 -1.67
C SER A 44 11.84 -12.71 -0.57
N THR A 45 12.06 -11.78 0.36
CA THR A 45 11.04 -11.34 1.31
C THR A 45 10.41 -10.05 0.79
N TYR A 46 9.12 -9.86 1.07
CA TYR A 46 8.40 -8.65 0.71
C TYR A 46 7.48 -8.23 1.86
N ARG A 47 7.17 -6.95 1.91
CA ARG A 47 6.36 -6.36 2.99
C ARG A 47 4.97 -6.04 2.46
N ARG A 48 3.92 -6.39 3.22
CA ARG A 48 2.54 -6.02 2.91
C ARG A 48 1.94 -5.14 3.99
N CYS A 49 1.17 -4.12 3.59
CA CYS A 49 0.41 -3.31 4.53
C CYS A 49 -0.61 -4.19 5.27
N VAL A 50 -0.61 -4.14 6.61
CA VAL A 50 -1.54 -4.96 7.41
C VAL A 50 -3.01 -4.58 7.18
N LYS A 51 -3.29 -3.34 6.76
CA LYS A 51 -4.66 -2.85 6.56
C LYS A 51 -5.24 -3.16 5.19
N CYS A 52 -4.47 -2.96 4.12
CA CYS A 52 -4.97 -3.09 2.74
C CYS A 52 -4.31 -4.23 1.95
N GLY A 53 -3.34 -4.94 2.53
CA GLY A 53 -2.69 -6.09 1.91
C GLY A 53 -1.70 -5.76 0.80
N ILE A 54 -1.63 -4.51 0.32
CA ILE A 54 -0.75 -4.13 -0.80
C ILE A 54 0.73 -4.30 -0.41
N SER A 55 1.52 -4.93 -1.29
CA SER A 55 2.98 -4.89 -1.24
C SER A 55 3.55 -3.73 -2.07
N GLU A 56 4.86 -3.52 -1.97
CA GLU A 56 5.56 -2.56 -2.82
C GLU A 56 5.50 -2.98 -4.30
N GLU A 57 5.69 -4.27 -4.60
CA GLU A 57 5.56 -4.78 -5.96
C GLU A 57 4.13 -4.64 -6.49
N ASP A 58 3.11 -4.93 -5.68
CA ASP A 58 1.70 -4.74 -6.06
C ASP A 58 1.43 -3.26 -6.41
N PHE A 59 2.01 -2.32 -5.65
CA PHE A 59 1.91 -0.89 -5.93
C PHE A 59 2.54 -0.54 -7.28
N TRP A 60 3.77 -0.99 -7.55
CA TRP A 60 4.45 -0.70 -8.81
C TRP A 60 3.76 -1.34 -10.02
N VAL A 61 3.34 -2.60 -9.90
CA VAL A 61 2.58 -3.30 -10.96
C VAL A 61 1.30 -2.55 -11.27
N LYS A 62 0.52 -2.15 -10.26
CA LYS A 62 -0.71 -1.37 -10.47
C LYS A 62 -0.42 0.01 -11.05
N THR A 63 0.67 0.66 -10.63
CA THR A 63 1.10 1.98 -11.14
C THR A 63 1.42 1.94 -12.62
N VAL A 64 2.32 1.03 -13.01
CA VAL A 64 2.83 0.93 -14.40
C VAL A 64 1.72 0.49 -15.34
N ASN A 65 0.90 -0.49 -14.93
CA ASN A 65 -0.19 -1.01 -15.75
C ASN A 65 -1.47 -0.16 -15.67
N LYS A 66 -1.47 0.95 -14.92
CA LYS A 66 -2.65 1.80 -14.69
C LYS A 66 -3.89 1.00 -14.22
N LEU A 67 -3.66 -0.06 -13.45
CA LEU A 67 -4.71 -0.95 -12.92
C LEU A 67 -5.38 -0.37 -11.67
N TRP A 68 -5.29 0.95 -11.49
CA TRP A 68 -6.02 1.66 -10.48
C TRP A 68 -7.48 1.73 -10.94
N SER A 69 -8.33 0.82 -10.44
CA SER A 69 -9.77 0.96 -10.59
C SER A 69 -10.21 2.34 -10.07
N PHE A 70 -11.19 2.97 -10.73
CA PHE A 70 -11.79 4.23 -10.26
C PHE A 70 -12.07 4.15 -8.75
N GLY A 71 -11.33 4.93 -7.95
CA GLY A 71 -11.38 4.87 -6.49
C GLY A 71 -10.02 4.75 -5.78
N VAL A 72 -8.90 4.64 -6.50
CA VAL A 72 -7.56 4.76 -5.91
C VAL A 72 -6.91 6.05 -6.40
N ASN A 73 -6.76 7.01 -5.49
CA ASN A 73 -6.21 8.35 -5.73
C ASN A 73 -4.82 8.30 -6.41
N SER A 74 -4.79 8.31 -7.74
CA SER A 74 -3.66 8.87 -8.48
C SER A 74 -3.89 10.37 -8.56
N SER A 75 -3.39 11.11 -7.58
CA SER A 75 -3.14 12.54 -7.74
C SER A 75 -2.03 12.72 -8.77
N ARG A 76 -2.35 12.54 -10.06
CA ARG A 76 -1.62 13.20 -11.12
C ARG A 76 -2.31 14.54 -11.31
N LYS A 77 -1.59 15.60 -10.92
CA LYS A 77 -1.83 16.96 -11.41
C LYS A 77 -1.78 16.96 -12.94
#